data_AF-A0A957BVX9-F1
#
_entry.id   AF-A0A957BVX9-F1
#
_cell.length_a   1.000
_cell.length_b   1.000
_cell.length_c   1.000
_cell.angle_alpha   90.00
_cell.angle_beta   90.00
_cell.angle_gamma   90.00
#
_symmetry.space_group_name_H-M   'P 1'
#
loop_
_entity.id
_entity.type
_entity.pdbx_description
1 polymer ?
#
loop_
_entity_poly.entity_id
_entity_poly.type
_entity_poly.pdbx_seq_one_letter_code
_entity_poly.pdbx_strand_id
1 'polypeptide(L)'
;MVTGKQQDVAAWKQAVILFAGPVPGLLLGIALMFYLLFLPDNPAGFNWHRVAMLAVMVNLFNLLPITPLDGGQLISVALFRRWPRTGFIFYVVSVLIFVAVALVVKGPLIWMLVALFAAGIPAQWRMANLRRAWREGLDETGQAANLFARASELFGRQTILKRQQLVNSVITLHEIRPARVWETVLILVLLAGVWIGAPMIVAVFETVSWRKANGLDEYTAAQSAFDYEFYDGDPANLERLAADLDADDPRWIDLEIVRSNELPVNQRTDRLGAVLGQGRDGEFYTRNNIIESYLSDVEAFAATQPLPERLRTLTDALAFVESQSDIDLARTVRTRLRIAETYDMAGEGERALAELLALHSWREDKCSTPGIELTN
;
A
#
# COMPACT_ATOMS: atom_id res chain seq x y z
N MET A 1 -23.08 30.51 51.60
CA MET A 1 -21.94 29.86 50.92
C MET A 1 -22.50 28.65 50.19
N VAL A 2 -22.58 28.70 48.85
CA VAL A 2 -23.01 27.55 48.05
C VAL A 2 -21.79 26.65 47.89
N THR A 3 -21.78 25.53 48.61
CA THR A 3 -20.81 24.45 48.45
C THR A 3 -21.07 23.73 47.13
N GLY A 4 -20.56 24.30 46.04
CA GLY A 4 -20.46 23.59 44.78
C GLY A 4 -19.45 22.46 44.93
N LYS A 5 -19.92 21.20 44.96
CA LYS A 5 -19.03 20.04 44.74
C LYS A 5 -18.43 20.21 43.35
N GLN A 6 -17.12 20.45 43.27
CA GLN A 6 -16.39 20.44 42.01
C GLN A 6 -16.72 19.13 41.27
N GLN A 7 -17.35 19.24 40.10
CA GLN A 7 -17.65 18.07 39.28
C GLN A 7 -16.39 17.71 38.52
N ASP A 8 -15.71 16.65 38.95
CA ASP A 8 -14.52 16.20 38.24
C ASP A 8 -14.82 15.94 36.75
N VAL A 9 -13.90 16.34 35.88
CA VAL A 9 -14.02 16.16 34.43
C VAL A 9 -13.73 14.70 34.08
N ALA A 10 -14.62 14.08 33.30
CA ALA A 10 -14.45 12.71 32.83
C ALA A 10 -13.32 12.59 31.79
N ALA A 11 -12.58 11.48 31.81
CA ALA A 11 -11.42 11.27 30.93
C ALA A 11 -11.77 11.34 29.43
N TRP A 12 -12.95 10.85 29.04
CA TRP A 12 -13.42 10.93 27.65
C TRP A 12 -13.59 12.38 27.17
N LYS A 13 -13.97 13.32 28.05
CA LYS A 13 -14.08 14.74 27.70
C LYS A 13 -12.71 15.33 27.40
N GLN A 14 -11.70 14.97 28.19
CA GLN A 14 -10.32 15.38 27.92
C GLN A 14 -9.82 14.76 26.61
N ALA A 15 -10.17 13.50 26.32
CA ALA A 15 -9.80 12.87 25.06
C ALA A 15 -10.43 13.58 23.85
N VAL A 16 -11.70 13.99 23.93
CA VAL A 16 -12.35 14.77 22.86
C VAL A 16 -11.61 16.07 22.60
N ILE A 17 -11.17 16.79 23.65
CA ILE A 17 -10.39 18.03 23.50
C ILE A 17 -9.05 17.75 22.80
N LEU A 18 -8.37 16.67 23.19
CA LEU A 18 -7.09 16.26 22.59
C LEU A 18 -7.25 15.81 21.12
N PHE A 19 -8.36 15.17 20.76
CA PHE A 19 -8.66 14.81 19.37
C PHE A 19 -9.12 16.02 18.54
N ALA A 20 -9.81 16.99 19.15
CA ALA A 20 -10.34 18.16 18.46
C ALA A 20 -9.27 19.08 17.85
N GLY A 21 -7.99 18.94 18.26
CA GLY A 21 -6.87 19.59 17.57
C GLY A 21 -6.50 18.86 16.27
N PRO A 22 -5.92 17.65 16.34
CA PRO A 22 -5.34 17.00 15.17
C PRO A 22 -6.36 16.38 14.20
N VAL A 23 -7.49 15.86 14.71
CA VAL A 23 -8.44 15.10 13.88
C VAL A 23 -9.10 15.96 12.79
N PRO A 24 -9.59 17.18 13.05
CA PRO A 24 -10.11 18.04 11.99
C PRO A 24 -9.08 18.34 10.90
N GLY A 25 -7.82 18.60 11.29
CA GLY A 25 -6.73 18.84 10.33
C GLY A 25 -6.40 17.61 9.50
N LEU A 26 -6.42 16.42 10.11
CA LEU A 26 -6.25 15.14 9.41
C LEU A 26 -7.37 14.91 8.39
N LEU A 27 -8.63 15.11 8.79
CA LEU A 27 -9.80 14.95 7.92
C LEU A 27 -9.78 15.92 6.74
N LEU A 28 -9.44 17.20 6.99
CA LEU A 28 -9.30 18.20 5.93
C LEU A 28 -8.16 17.87 4.97
N GLY A 29 -7.02 17.39 5.48
CA GLY A 29 -5.90 16.93 4.66
C GLY A 29 -6.29 15.77 3.75
N ILE A 30 -6.96 14.75 4.30
CA ILE A 30 -7.46 13.60 3.54
C ILE A 30 -8.50 14.03 2.50
N ALA A 31 -9.46 14.88 2.88
CA ALA A 31 -10.47 15.38 1.95
C ALA A 31 -9.85 16.16 0.80
N LEU A 32 -8.84 16.99 1.08
CA LEU A 32 -8.08 17.70 0.05
C LEU A 32 -7.32 16.73 -0.87
N MET A 33 -6.69 15.68 -0.34
CA MET A 33 -6.03 14.65 -1.16
C MET A 33 -7.02 14.06 -2.17
N PHE A 34 -8.16 13.53 -1.72
CA PHE A 34 -9.16 12.95 -2.63
C PHE A 34 -9.73 13.96 -3.61
N TYR A 35 -10.00 15.20 -3.18
CA TYR A 35 -10.48 16.26 -4.06
C TYR A 35 -9.51 16.54 -5.22
N LEU A 36 -8.20 16.46 -4.99
CA LEU A 36 -7.18 16.67 -6.02
C LEU A 36 -7.15 15.57 -7.09
N LEU A 37 -7.70 14.37 -6.84
CA LEU A 37 -7.82 13.33 -7.87
C LEU A 37 -8.80 13.69 -8.99
N PHE A 38 -9.79 14.53 -8.70
CA PHE A 38 -10.85 14.90 -9.64
C PHE A 38 -10.56 16.18 -10.42
N LEU A 39 -9.47 16.89 -10.09
CA LEU A 39 -9.08 18.11 -10.78
C LEU A 39 -8.15 17.77 -11.97
N PRO A 40 -8.31 18.44 -13.12
CA PRO A 40 -7.33 18.43 -14.20
C PRO A 40 -5.97 18.95 -13.71
N ASP A 41 -4.89 18.54 -14.37
CA ASP A 41 -3.52 18.87 -13.97
C ASP A 41 -3.34 20.35 -13.61
N ASN A 42 -3.01 20.53 -12.33
CA ASN A 42 -2.48 21.70 -11.66
C ASN A 42 -2.75 23.08 -12.33
N PRO A 43 -3.94 23.70 -12.16
CA PRO A 43 -4.30 24.94 -12.84
C PRO A 43 -3.47 26.18 -12.44
N ALA A 44 -2.54 26.08 -11.46
CA ALA A 44 -1.83 27.23 -10.90
C ALA A 44 -0.33 27.01 -10.61
N GLY A 45 0.28 25.89 -11.04
CA GLY A 45 1.71 25.60 -10.81
C GLY A 45 2.11 25.38 -9.33
N PHE A 46 1.16 25.41 -8.40
CA PHE A 46 1.38 25.20 -6.96
C PHE A 46 1.10 23.74 -6.58
N ASN A 47 2.00 23.09 -5.84
CA ASN A 47 1.85 21.67 -5.54
C ASN A 47 0.93 21.43 -4.32
N TRP A 48 -0.38 21.46 -4.57
CA TRP A 48 -1.41 21.18 -3.56
C TRP A 48 -1.32 19.78 -2.96
N HIS A 49 -0.78 18.80 -3.71
CA HIS A 49 -0.56 17.44 -3.20
C HIS A 49 0.39 17.44 -2.00
N ARG A 50 1.50 18.18 -2.10
CA ARG A 50 2.45 18.32 -0.96
C ARG A 50 1.79 18.97 0.26
N VAL A 51 0.93 19.96 0.05
CA VAL A 51 0.21 20.62 1.15
C VAL A 51 -0.75 19.66 1.84
N ALA A 52 -1.52 18.89 1.07
CA ALA A 52 -2.45 17.90 1.61
C ALA A 52 -1.70 16.80 2.37
N MET A 53 -0.61 16.28 1.81
CA MET A 53 0.25 15.28 2.46
C MET A 53 0.89 15.82 3.74
N LEU A 54 1.42 17.04 3.74
CA LEU A 54 1.98 17.68 4.93
C LEU A 54 0.92 17.89 6.02
N ALA A 55 -0.30 18.30 5.64
CA ALA A 55 -1.39 18.46 6.58
C ALA A 55 -1.74 17.12 7.26
N VAL A 56 -1.86 16.03 6.48
CA VAL A 56 -2.08 14.68 7.02
C VAL A 56 -0.93 14.26 7.93
N MET A 57 0.32 14.41 7.46
CA MET A 57 1.51 13.99 8.22
C MET A 57 1.68 14.74 9.53
N VAL A 58 1.50 16.05 9.56
CA VAL A 58 1.66 16.85 10.79
C VAL A 58 0.58 16.49 11.82
N ASN A 59 -0.67 16.32 11.39
CA ASN A 59 -1.75 15.94 12.29
C ASN A 59 -1.62 14.50 12.79
N LEU A 60 -1.21 13.57 11.92
CA LEU A 60 -0.94 12.19 12.32
C LEU A 60 0.26 12.11 13.26
N PHE A 61 1.31 12.90 13.01
CA PHE A 61 2.47 13.02 13.90
C PHE A 61 2.06 13.50 15.29
N ASN A 62 1.18 14.50 15.41
CA ASN A 62 0.67 14.95 16.71
C ASN A 62 -0.12 13.87 17.47
N LEU A 63 -0.70 12.90 16.76
CA LEU A 63 -1.38 11.76 17.35
C LEU A 63 -0.43 10.58 17.66
N LEU A 64 0.90 10.74 17.50
CA LEU A 64 1.85 9.70 17.90
C LEU A 64 1.66 9.33 19.38
N PRO A 65 1.73 8.03 19.72
CA PRO A 65 1.58 7.50 21.08
C PRO A 65 2.82 7.80 21.96
N ILE A 66 3.32 9.04 21.92
CA ILE A 66 4.59 9.48 22.51
C ILE A 66 4.38 10.87 23.11
N THR A 67 4.80 11.10 24.36
CA THR A 67 4.64 12.40 25.05
C THR A 67 5.84 13.30 24.72
N PRO A 68 5.71 14.61 24.42
CA PRO A 68 4.60 15.53 24.74
C PRO A 68 3.48 15.70 23.70
N LEU A 69 3.48 14.92 22.62
CA LEU A 69 2.47 15.03 21.57
C LEU A 69 1.07 14.64 22.09
N ASP A 70 0.03 15.09 21.40
CA ASP A 70 -1.36 14.90 21.83
C ASP A 70 -1.74 13.41 21.95
N GLY A 71 -1.21 12.55 21.08
CA GLY A 71 -1.38 11.08 21.19
C GLY A 71 -0.74 10.47 22.44
N GLY A 72 0.41 10.98 22.88
CA GLY A 72 1.03 10.61 24.16
C GLY A 72 0.22 11.11 25.36
N GLN A 73 -0.39 12.29 25.24
CA GLN A 73 -1.31 12.79 26.25
C GLN A 73 -2.59 11.94 26.33
N LEU A 74 -3.14 11.49 25.20
CA LEU A 74 -4.27 10.55 25.14
C LEU A 74 -3.96 9.25 25.87
N ILE A 75 -2.78 8.66 25.64
CA ILE A 75 -2.31 7.48 26.37
C ILE A 75 -2.15 7.77 27.86
N SER A 76 -1.60 8.93 28.21
CA SER A 76 -1.43 9.33 29.60
C SER A 76 -2.77 9.46 30.33
N VAL A 77 -3.79 10.00 29.67
CA VAL A 77 -5.17 10.08 30.16
C VAL A 77 -5.79 8.69 30.31
N ALA A 78 -5.61 7.83 29.31
CA ALA A 78 -6.20 6.50 29.27
C ALA A 78 -5.57 5.50 30.27
N LEU A 79 -4.25 5.54 30.47
CA LEU A 79 -3.51 4.50 31.20
C LEU A 79 -2.78 5.02 32.45
N PHE A 80 -2.12 6.17 32.37
CA PHE A 80 -1.13 6.57 33.39
C PHE A 80 -1.65 7.54 34.44
N ARG A 81 -2.89 8.02 34.32
CA ARG A 81 -3.54 8.86 35.33
C ARG A 81 -3.60 8.21 36.72
N ARG A 82 -3.76 6.88 36.77
CA ARG A 82 -3.85 6.16 38.04
C ARG A 82 -2.51 6.17 38.78
N TRP A 83 -1.37 6.17 38.07
CA TRP A 83 -0.03 6.01 38.65
C TRP A 83 0.89 7.18 38.23
N PRO A 84 1.00 8.25 39.05
CA PRO A 84 1.77 9.45 38.69
C PRO A 84 3.23 9.22 38.27
N ARG A 85 3.85 8.12 38.74
CA ARG A 85 5.24 7.74 38.36
C ARG A 85 5.34 7.22 36.93
N THR A 86 4.34 6.47 36.44
CA THR A 86 4.41 5.91 35.08
C THR A 86 4.30 7.00 34.04
N GLY A 87 3.57 8.08 34.30
CA GLY A 87 3.52 9.24 33.39
C GLY A 87 4.90 9.90 33.19
N PHE A 88 5.69 10.07 34.26
CA PHE A 88 7.06 10.60 34.13
C PHE A 88 7.99 9.61 33.42
N ILE A 89 7.91 8.31 33.75
CA ILE A 89 8.71 7.28 33.06
C ILE A 89 8.36 7.26 31.57
N PHE A 90 7.07 7.30 31.22
CA PHE A 90 6.61 7.36 29.84
C PHE A 90 7.12 8.59 29.12
N TYR A 91 7.17 9.75 29.78
CA TYR A 91 7.78 10.96 29.22
C TYR A 91 9.28 10.78 28.93
N VAL A 92 10.03 10.21 29.87
CA VAL A 92 11.47 9.98 29.67
C VAL A 92 11.72 8.98 28.54
N VAL A 93 10.98 7.86 28.52
CA VAL A 93 11.04 6.87 27.44
C VAL A 93 10.69 7.51 26.10
N SER A 94 9.67 8.37 26.07
CA SER A 94 9.28 9.12 24.88
C SER A 94 10.42 10.00 24.34
N VAL A 95 11.11 10.74 25.21
CA VAL A 95 12.28 11.54 24.82
C VAL A 95 13.42 10.64 24.32
N LEU A 96 13.67 9.49 24.95
CA LEU A 96 14.69 8.54 24.50
C LEU A 96 14.38 7.93 23.13
N ILE A 97 13.12 7.62 22.85
CA ILE A 97 12.68 7.18 21.51
C ILE A 97 13.00 8.27 20.48
N PHE A 98 12.70 9.54 20.78
CA PHE A 98 13.04 10.66 19.91
C PHE A 98 14.55 10.82 19.70
N VAL A 99 15.37 10.58 20.72
CA VAL A 99 16.84 10.54 20.57
C VAL A 99 17.25 9.42 19.62
N ALA A 100 16.68 8.22 19.76
CA ALA A 100 16.99 7.08 18.89
C ALA A 100 16.64 7.41 17.43
N VAL A 101 15.46 7.99 17.20
CA VAL A 101 15.02 8.45 15.86
C VAL A 101 15.96 9.54 15.32
N ALA A 102 16.38 10.50 16.15
CA ALA A 102 17.31 11.56 15.76
C ALA A 102 18.67 11.02 15.29
N LEU A 103 19.17 9.95 15.92
CA LEU A 103 20.42 9.29 15.56
C LEU A 103 20.36 8.59 14.20
N VAL A 104 19.20 8.03 13.85
CA VAL A 104 18.98 7.35 12.56
C VAL A 104 18.78 8.36 11.43
N VAL A 105 17.90 9.35 11.62
CA VAL A 105 17.54 10.32 10.58
C VAL A 105 18.64 11.37 10.35
N LYS A 106 19.49 11.63 11.35
CA LYS A 106 20.60 12.61 11.30
C LYS A 106 20.21 14.04 10.87
N GLY A 107 18.93 14.40 10.96
CA GLY A 107 18.41 15.71 10.60
C GLY A 107 18.45 16.72 11.77
N PRO A 108 18.81 18.00 11.54
CA PRO A 108 18.90 19.01 12.59
C PRO A 108 17.54 19.33 13.23
N LEU A 109 16.45 19.21 12.48
CA LEU A 109 15.09 19.48 12.96
C LEU A 109 14.66 18.54 14.10
N ILE A 110 15.01 17.25 14.00
CA ILE A 110 14.64 16.26 15.03
C ILE A 110 15.45 16.50 16.30
N TRP A 111 16.73 16.86 16.18
CA TRP A 111 17.55 17.25 17.33
C TRP A 111 17.00 18.48 18.04
N MET A 112 16.49 19.46 17.30
CA MET A 112 15.80 20.62 17.88
C MET A 112 14.55 20.18 18.67
N LEU A 113 13.74 19.27 18.14
CA LEU A 113 12.58 18.70 18.86
C LEU A 113 13.01 17.95 20.12
N VAL A 114 14.06 17.13 20.05
CA VAL A 114 14.62 16.42 21.20
C VAL A 114 15.06 17.40 22.28
N ALA A 115 15.76 18.47 21.93
CA ALA A 115 16.20 19.49 22.88
C ALA A 115 15.01 20.18 23.54
N LEU A 116 13.97 20.53 22.76
CA LEU A 116 12.73 21.12 23.28
C LEU A 116 12.02 20.20 24.27
N PHE A 117 11.92 18.90 23.95
CA PHE A 117 11.27 17.93 24.84
C PHE A 117 12.13 17.62 26.08
N ALA A 118 13.45 17.50 25.92
CA ALA A 118 14.37 17.29 27.04
C ALA A 118 14.34 18.45 28.04
N ALA A 119 14.17 19.69 27.58
CA ALA A 119 13.99 20.86 28.44
C ALA A 119 12.74 20.78 29.34
N GLY A 120 11.74 19.97 28.96
CA GLY A 120 10.53 19.72 29.75
C GLY A 120 10.69 18.71 30.89
N ILE A 121 11.74 17.87 30.87
CA ILE A 121 11.97 16.80 31.88
C ILE A 121 11.95 17.33 33.32
N PRO A 122 12.66 18.43 33.67
CA PRO A 122 12.67 18.93 35.04
C PRO A 122 11.29 19.39 35.52
N ALA A 123 10.46 19.96 34.63
CA ALA A 123 9.11 20.39 34.96
C ALA A 123 8.21 19.18 35.25
N GLN A 124 8.28 18.15 34.39
CA GLN A 124 7.50 16.92 34.57
C GLN A 124 7.90 16.16 35.85
N TRP A 125 9.19 16.09 36.15
CA TRP A 125 9.68 15.48 37.40
C TRP A 125 9.15 16.20 38.64
N ARG A 126 9.16 17.54 38.63
CA ARG A 126 8.62 18.36 39.73
C ARG A 126 7.13 18.14 39.91
N MET A 127 6.35 18.13 38.83
CA MET A 127 4.92 17.82 38.87
C MET A 127 4.63 16.41 39.42
N ALA A 128 5.39 15.40 38.98
CA ALA A 128 5.23 14.02 39.44
C ALA A 128 5.54 13.87 40.95
N ASN A 129 6.52 14.61 41.47
CA ASN A 129 6.84 14.60 42.90
C ASN A 129 5.84 15.41 43.72
N LEU A 130 5.40 16.57 43.24
CA LEU A 130 4.44 17.42 43.96
C LEU A 130 3.05 16.76 44.06
N ARG A 131 2.66 15.96 43.06
CA ARG A 131 1.45 15.12 43.13
C ARG A 131 1.43 14.16 44.32
N ARG A 132 2.59 13.75 44.86
CA ARG A 132 2.65 12.89 46.06
C ARG A 132 2.27 13.63 47.34
N ALA A 133 2.34 14.95 47.32
CA ALA A 133 1.97 15.79 48.45
C ALA A 133 0.47 16.05 48.51
N TRP A 134 -0.31 15.48 47.59
CA TRP A 134 -1.77 15.59 47.62
C TRP A 134 -2.34 14.96 48.88
N ARG A 135 -3.27 15.64 49.55
CA ARG A 135 -3.92 15.17 50.78
C ARG A 135 -5.43 15.19 50.58
N GLU A 136 -6.07 14.05 50.76
CA GLU A 136 -7.53 13.95 50.68
C GLU A 136 -8.16 14.65 51.89
N GLY A 137 -9.23 15.42 51.67
CA GLY A 137 -10.02 16.06 52.73
C GLY A 137 -9.66 17.52 53.08
N LEU A 138 -8.68 18.12 52.40
CA LEU A 138 -8.42 19.57 52.52
C LEU A 138 -9.34 20.37 51.59
N ASP A 139 -9.70 21.58 52.03
CA ASP A 139 -10.32 22.60 51.18
C ASP A 139 -9.30 23.11 50.12
N GLU A 140 -9.76 23.74 49.03
CA GLU A 140 -8.87 24.21 47.96
C GLU A 140 -7.75 25.13 48.48
N THR A 141 -8.08 26.01 49.42
CA THR A 141 -7.14 26.92 50.07
C THR A 141 -6.09 26.19 50.92
N GLY A 142 -6.52 25.21 51.74
CA GLY A 142 -5.61 24.37 52.53
C GLY A 142 -4.76 23.46 51.65
N GLN A 143 -5.30 22.95 50.55
CA GLN A 143 -4.57 22.11 49.60
C GLN A 143 -3.51 22.92 48.84
N ALA A 144 -3.86 24.13 48.37
CA ALA A 144 -2.91 25.03 47.73
C ALA A 144 -1.76 25.42 48.67
N ALA A 145 -2.07 25.73 49.94
CA ALA A 145 -1.07 26.04 50.96
C ALA A 145 -0.14 24.84 51.24
N ASN A 146 -0.69 23.63 51.33
CA ASN A 146 0.08 22.41 51.54
C ASN A 146 1.05 22.14 50.37
N LEU A 147 0.55 22.22 49.14
CA LEU A 147 1.36 22.02 47.93
C LEU A 147 2.43 23.11 47.81
N PHE A 148 2.12 24.36 48.14
CA PHE A 148 3.09 25.45 48.11
C PHE A 148 4.21 25.25 49.14
N ALA A 149 3.86 24.85 50.36
CA ALA A 149 4.83 24.52 51.41
C ALA A 149 5.71 23.33 51.02
N ARG A 150 5.15 22.29 50.41
CA ARG A 150 5.94 21.15 49.96
C ARG A 150 6.82 21.48 48.76
N ALA A 151 6.33 22.33 47.85
CA ALA A 151 7.12 22.82 46.72
C ALA A 151 8.27 23.73 47.17
N SER A 152 8.10 24.54 48.22
CA SER A 152 9.18 25.37 48.77
C SER A 152 10.26 24.53 49.44
N GLU A 153 9.89 23.45 50.13
CA GLU A 153 10.82 22.49 50.73
C GLU A 153 11.62 21.71 49.67
N LEU A 154 10.94 21.20 48.64
CA LEU A 154 11.57 20.35 47.62
C LEU A 154 12.35 21.14 46.55
N PHE A 155 11.94 22.37 46.23
CA PHE A 155 12.45 23.12 45.07
C PHE A 155 12.93 24.54 45.40
N GLY A 156 13.38 24.77 46.64
CA GLY A 156 13.55 26.06 47.34
C GLY A 156 14.26 27.25 46.68
N ARG A 157 14.81 27.16 45.46
CA ARG A 157 15.41 28.28 44.71
C ARG A 157 14.52 28.93 43.65
N GLN A 158 13.25 28.53 43.51
CA GLN A 158 12.37 29.10 42.47
C GLN A 158 11.68 30.41 42.87
N THR A 159 11.38 31.26 41.90
CA THR A 159 10.52 32.43 42.08
C THR A 159 9.11 32.02 42.51
N ILE A 160 8.43 32.89 43.24
CA ILE A 160 7.07 32.63 43.76
C ILE A 160 6.11 32.31 42.59
N LEU A 161 6.20 33.04 41.47
CA LEU A 161 5.39 32.77 40.28
C LEU A 161 5.54 31.33 39.75
N LYS A 162 6.78 30.83 39.60
CA LYS A 162 7.03 29.47 39.09
C LYS A 162 6.45 28.41 40.02
N ARG A 163 6.51 28.64 41.34
CA ARG A 163 5.90 27.74 42.33
C ARG A 163 4.39 27.76 42.26
N GLN A 164 3.77 28.93 42.15
CA GLN A 164 2.32 29.05 42.03
C GLN A 164 1.81 28.41 40.74
N GLN A 165 2.51 28.58 39.61
CA GLN A 165 2.21 27.88 38.37
C GLN A 165 2.28 26.36 38.54
N LEU A 166 3.30 25.85 39.24
CA LEU A 166 3.45 24.42 39.53
C LEU A 166 2.30 23.88 40.40
N VAL A 167 1.92 24.62 41.44
CA VAL A 167 0.81 24.26 42.34
C VAL A 167 -0.51 24.25 41.58
N ASN A 168 -0.82 25.30 40.82
CA ASN A 168 -2.03 25.39 40.02
C ASN A 168 -2.10 24.24 39.00
N SER A 169 -0.98 23.93 38.34
CA SER A 169 -0.91 22.80 37.40
C SER A 169 -1.26 21.47 38.08
N VAL A 170 -0.82 21.26 39.32
CA VAL A 170 -1.15 20.02 40.07
C VAL A 170 -2.62 19.98 40.48
N ILE A 171 -3.21 21.11 40.90
CA ILE A 171 -4.62 21.21 41.29
C ILE A 171 -5.52 20.94 40.09
N THR A 172 -5.34 21.65 38.97
CA THR A 172 -6.14 21.46 37.75
C THR A 172 -6.01 20.04 37.18
N LEU A 173 -4.86 19.40 37.36
CA LEU A 173 -4.70 17.99 36.97
C LEU A 173 -5.50 17.05 37.88
N HIS A 174 -5.74 17.38 39.15
CA HIS A 174 -6.50 16.52 40.06
C HIS A 174 -8.02 16.60 39.84
N GLU A 175 -8.52 17.68 39.25
CA GLU A 175 -9.93 17.84 38.84
C GLU A 175 -10.37 16.87 37.73
N ILE A 176 -9.47 16.06 37.19
CA ILE A 176 -9.77 15.10 36.12
C ILE A 176 -9.74 13.68 36.69
N ARG A 177 -10.88 12.99 36.59
CA ARG A 177 -11.03 11.60 37.05
C ARG A 177 -10.10 10.64 36.31
N PRO A 178 -9.59 9.60 36.98
CA PRO A 178 -8.94 8.49 36.28
C PRO A 178 -9.94 7.83 35.33
N ALA A 179 -9.47 7.45 34.14
CA ALA A 179 -10.30 6.81 33.13
C ALA A 179 -10.92 5.51 33.65
N ARG A 180 -12.20 5.29 33.34
CA ARG A 180 -12.87 3.99 33.50
C ARG A 180 -12.35 3.03 32.43
N VAL A 181 -12.46 1.72 32.66
CA VAL A 181 -11.97 0.70 31.71
C VAL A 181 -12.55 0.91 30.31
N TRP A 182 -13.84 1.19 30.18
CA TRP A 182 -14.47 1.45 28.88
C TRP A 182 -13.97 2.76 28.23
N GLU A 183 -13.66 3.80 29.02
CA GLU A 183 -13.10 5.06 28.52
C GLU A 183 -11.67 4.82 27.99
N THR A 184 -10.87 4.04 28.73
CA THR A 184 -9.54 3.60 28.28
C THR A 184 -9.63 2.82 26.98
N VAL A 185 -10.51 1.82 26.90
CA VAL A 185 -10.71 1.01 25.68
C VAL A 185 -11.14 1.90 24.51
N LEU A 186 -12.12 2.79 24.72
CA LEU A 186 -12.59 3.71 23.68
C LEU A 186 -11.46 4.59 23.15
N ILE A 187 -10.68 5.22 24.04
CA ILE A 187 -9.57 6.11 23.64
C ILE A 187 -8.52 5.32 22.84
N LEU A 188 -8.16 4.13 23.30
CA LEU A 188 -7.15 3.30 22.62
C LEU A 188 -7.64 2.78 21.27
N VAL A 189 -8.90 2.36 21.16
CA VAL A 189 -9.51 1.92 19.89
C VAL A 189 -9.57 3.08 18.90
N LEU A 190 -9.96 4.28 19.33
CA LEU A 190 -9.96 5.47 18.47
C LEU A 190 -8.55 5.83 18.00
N LEU A 191 -7.57 5.82 18.92
CA LEU A 191 -6.18 6.11 18.57
C LEU A 191 -5.62 5.07 17.58
N ALA A 192 -5.87 3.78 17.82
CA ALA A 192 -5.46 2.71 16.92
C ALA A 192 -6.16 2.81 15.55
N GLY A 193 -7.45 3.12 15.55
CA GLY A 193 -8.23 3.35 14.33
C GLY A 193 -7.64 4.47 13.46
N VAL A 194 -7.20 5.56 14.07
CA VAL A 194 -6.51 6.64 13.35
C VAL A 194 -5.15 6.19 12.80
N TRP A 195 -4.36 5.48 13.60
CA TRP A 195 -3.03 5.00 13.21
C TRP A 195 -3.03 3.89 12.16
N ILE A 196 -4.11 3.12 12.05
CA ILE A 196 -4.29 2.11 11.01
C ILE A 196 -4.96 2.75 9.78
N GLY A 197 -6.05 3.48 10.00
CA GLY A 197 -6.88 4.04 8.94
C GLY A 197 -6.18 5.11 8.11
N ALA A 198 -5.50 6.07 8.74
CA ALA A 198 -4.88 7.17 7.99
C ALA A 198 -3.74 6.69 7.06
N PRO A 199 -2.76 5.86 7.50
CA PRO A 199 -1.76 5.31 6.58
C PRO A 199 -2.37 4.44 5.48
N MET A 200 -3.39 3.64 5.79
CA MET A 200 -4.10 2.86 4.76
C MET A 200 -4.75 3.75 3.71
N ILE A 201 -5.42 4.83 4.12
CA ILE A 201 -6.02 5.80 3.21
C ILE A 201 -4.94 6.47 2.33
N VAL A 202 -3.81 6.86 2.91
CA VAL A 202 -2.69 7.44 2.16
C VAL A 202 -2.11 6.43 1.18
N ALA A 203 -1.93 5.17 1.58
CA ALA A 203 -1.44 4.11 0.70
C ALA A 203 -2.39 3.89 -0.47
N VAL A 204 -3.71 3.82 -0.23
CA VAL A 204 -4.72 3.73 -1.29
C VAL A 204 -4.63 4.93 -2.22
N PHE A 205 -4.56 6.14 -1.67
CA PHE A 205 -4.41 7.35 -2.47
C PHE A 205 -3.17 7.30 -3.37
N GLU A 206 -2.00 6.95 -2.83
CA GLU A 206 -0.75 6.85 -3.60
C GLU A 206 -0.82 5.77 -4.69
N THR A 207 -1.49 4.65 -4.41
CA THR A 207 -1.70 3.63 -5.45
C THR A 207 -2.61 4.12 -6.58
N VAL A 208 -3.70 4.83 -6.25
CA VAL A 208 -4.61 5.40 -7.25
C VAL A 208 -3.94 6.52 -8.04
N SER A 209 -3.21 7.41 -7.38
CA SER A 209 -2.49 8.50 -8.04
C SER A 209 -1.38 7.97 -8.95
N TRP A 210 -0.63 6.95 -8.50
CA TRP A 210 0.38 6.27 -9.32
C TRP A 210 -0.24 5.57 -10.53
N ARG A 211 -1.36 4.87 -10.36
CA ARG A 211 -2.07 4.22 -11.49
C ARG A 211 -2.52 5.25 -12.53
N LYS A 212 -3.19 6.32 -12.09
CA LYS A 212 -3.62 7.42 -12.95
C LYS A 212 -2.43 8.08 -13.68
N ALA A 213 -1.33 8.34 -12.97
CA ALA A 213 -0.14 8.97 -13.54
C ALA A 213 0.58 8.09 -14.59
N ASN A 214 0.40 6.77 -14.55
CA ASN A 214 0.97 5.83 -15.51
C ASN A 214 -0.05 5.35 -16.56
N GLY A 215 -1.21 6.00 -16.67
CA GLY A 215 -2.24 5.65 -17.66
C GLY A 215 -2.88 4.27 -17.46
N LEU A 216 -2.69 3.63 -16.30
CA LEU A 216 -3.20 2.28 -16.01
C LEU A 216 -4.72 2.25 -15.78
N ASP A 217 -5.34 3.43 -15.64
CA ASP A 217 -6.79 3.60 -15.48
C ASP A 217 -7.42 4.32 -16.70
N GLU A 218 -6.66 4.57 -17.77
CA GLU A 218 -7.12 5.27 -18.98
C GLU A 218 -7.43 4.29 -20.12
N TYR A 219 -8.37 3.35 -19.91
CA TYR A 219 -9.06 2.83 -21.09
C TYR A 219 -9.93 3.96 -21.65
N THR A 220 -9.68 4.35 -22.89
CA THR A 220 -10.56 5.27 -23.62
C THR A 220 -11.97 4.69 -23.69
N ALA A 221 -12.97 5.53 -23.95
CA ALA A 221 -14.35 5.05 -24.14
C ALA A 221 -14.43 4.01 -25.27
N ALA A 222 -13.59 4.14 -26.30
CA ALA A 222 -13.47 3.18 -27.40
C ALA A 222 -12.87 1.85 -26.94
N GLN A 223 -11.77 1.88 -26.17
CA GLN A 223 -11.15 0.68 -25.57
C GLN A 223 -12.13 -0.05 -24.64
N SER A 224 -12.79 0.69 -23.75
CA SER A 224 -13.77 0.11 -22.81
C SER A 224 -14.97 -0.52 -23.54
N ALA A 225 -15.45 0.11 -24.62
CA ALA A 225 -16.54 -0.44 -25.43
C ALA A 225 -16.11 -1.69 -26.19
N PHE A 226 -14.89 -1.71 -26.74
CA PHE A 226 -14.31 -2.89 -27.38
C PHE A 226 -14.20 -4.05 -26.39
N ASP A 227 -13.65 -3.79 -25.19
CA ASP A 227 -13.44 -4.82 -24.15
C ASP A 227 -14.76 -5.44 -23.68
N TYR A 228 -15.79 -4.62 -23.50
CA TYR A 228 -17.12 -5.10 -23.14
C TYR A 228 -17.70 -6.03 -24.20
N GLU A 229 -17.65 -5.64 -25.49
CA GLU A 229 -18.16 -6.49 -26.56
C GLU A 229 -17.30 -7.74 -26.77
N PHE A 230 -15.99 -7.66 -26.50
CA PHE A 230 -15.07 -8.78 -26.66
C PHE A 230 -15.37 -9.93 -25.67
N TYR A 231 -15.77 -9.62 -24.44
CA TYR A 231 -16.11 -10.63 -23.43
C TYR A 231 -17.59 -11.03 -23.44
N ASP A 232 -18.49 -10.06 -23.52
CA ASP A 232 -19.91 -10.23 -23.19
C ASP A 232 -20.86 -9.89 -24.35
N GLY A 233 -20.33 -9.48 -25.51
CA GLY A 233 -21.12 -8.94 -26.62
C GLY A 233 -21.12 -9.76 -27.91
N ASP A 234 -21.47 -9.08 -29.02
CA ASP A 234 -21.53 -9.66 -30.37
C ASP A 234 -20.20 -9.42 -31.10
N PRO A 235 -19.45 -10.47 -31.49
CA PRO A 235 -18.20 -10.33 -32.24
C PRO A 235 -18.33 -9.50 -33.52
N ALA A 236 -19.51 -9.45 -34.14
CA ALA A 236 -19.76 -8.62 -35.33
C ALA A 236 -19.63 -7.11 -35.06
N ASN A 237 -19.77 -6.67 -33.81
CA ASN A 237 -19.63 -5.26 -33.42
C ASN A 237 -18.17 -4.83 -33.24
N LEU A 238 -17.25 -5.78 -33.05
CA LEU A 238 -15.84 -5.49 -32.76
C LEU A 238 -15.17 -4.73 -33.92
N GLU A 239 -15.52 -5.02 -35.17
CA GLU A 239 -14.94 -4.32 -36.33
C GLU A 239 -15.30 -2.84 -36.35
N ARG A 240 -16.55 -2.52 -35.99
CA ARG A 240 -17.04 -1.15 -35.91
C ARG A 240 -16.35 -0.41 -34.77
N LEU A 241 -16.19 -1.05 -33.61
CA LEU A 241 -15.58 -0.46 -32.43
C LEU A 241 -14.07 -0.28 -32.57
N ALA A 242 -13.40 -1.20 -33.27
CA ALA A 242 -11.97 -1.08 -33.56
C ALA A 242 -11.64 0.13 -34.43
N ALA A 243 -12.58 0.60 -35.27
CA ALA A 243 -12.38 1.79 -36.08
C ALA A 243 -12.18 3.08 -35.26
N ASP A 244 -12.62 3.08 -33.99
CA ASP A 244 -12.46 4.19 -33.04
C ASP A 244 -11.19 4.06 -32.19
N LEU A 245 -10.41 2.98 -32.35
CA LEU A 245 -9.14 2.75 -31.64
C LEU A 245 -7.96 3.37 -32.39
N ASP A 246 -6.90 3.70 -31.64
CA ASP A 246 -5.63 4.10 -32.23
C ASP A 246 -5.02 2.97 -33.07
N ALA A 247 -4.29 3.31 -34.14
CA ALA A 247 -3.72 2.33 -35.07
C ALA A 247 -2.69 1.37 -34.41
N ASP A 248 -2.07 1.83 -33.32
CA ASP A 248 -1.09 1.07 -32.54
C ASP A 248 -1.70 0.40 -31.31
N ASP A 249 -3.04 0.39 -31.17
CA ASP A 249 -3.71 -0.28 -30.04
C ASP A 249 -3.53 -1.81 -30.12
N PRO A 250 -3.19 -2.50 -29.01
CA PRO A 250 -3.03 -3.95 -28.99
C PRO A 250 -4.32 -4.72 -29.34
N ARG A 251 -5.50 -4.15 -29.13
CA ARG A 251 -6.80 -4.77 -29.46
C ARG A 251 -6.99 -5.06 -30.96
N TRP A 252 -6.21 -4.40 -31.82
CA TRP A 252 -6.16 -4.75 -33.24
C TRP A 252 -5.65 -6.18 -33.47
N ILE A 253 -4.70 -6.65 -32.64
CA ILE A 253 -4.23 -8.03 -32.68
C ILE A 253 -5.36 -8.96 -32.23
N ASP A 254 -6.07 -8.62 -31.15
CA ASP A 254 -7.17 -9.44 -30.64
C ASP A 254 -8.30 -9.59 -31.66
N LEU A 255 -8.67 -8.50 -32.34
CA LEU A 255 -9.64 -8.55 -33.44
C LEU A 255 -9.17 -9.47 -34.57
N GLU A 256 -7.89 -9.45 -34.90
CA GLU A 256 -7.33 -10.30 -35.95
C GLU A 256 -7.36 -11.78 -35.57
N ILE A 257 -7.18 -12.11 -34.29
CA ILE A 257 -7.36 -13.48 -33.78
C ILE A 257 -8.82 -13.91 -33.88
N VAL A 258 -9.77 -13.04 -33.50
CA VAL A 258 -11.21 -13.32 -33.64
C VAL A 258 -11.58 -13.60 -35.10
N ARG A 259 -11.13 -12.77 -36.04
CA ARG A 259 -11.33 -12.99 -37.49
C ARG A 259 -10.72 -14.30 -37.97
N SER A 260 -9.51 -14.61 -37.49
CA SER A 260 -8.81 -15.83 -37.86
C SER A 260 -9.60 -17.08 -37.45
N ASN A 261 -10.32 -17.04 -36.32
CA ASN A 261 -11.11 -18.17 -35.82
C ASN A 261 -12.31 -18.53 -36.69
N GLU A 262 -12.81 -17.60 -37.52
CA GLU A 262 -13.90 -17.85 -38.47
C GLU A 262 -13.43 -18.57 -39.75
N LEU A 263 -12.10 -18.61 -39.99
CA LEU A 263 -11.52 -19.22 -41.17
C LEU A 263 -11.35 -20.74 -41.01
N PRO A 264 -11.39 -21.51 -42.11
CA PRO A 264 -10.96 -22.90 -42.11
C PRO A 264 -9.50 -23.05 -41.66
N VAL A 265 -9.17 -24.17 -40.99
CA VAL A 265 -7.86 -24.41 -40.32
C VAL A 265 -6.65 -24.08 -41.20
N ASN A 266 -6.69 -24.43 -42.49
CA ASN A 266 -5.59 -24.14 -43.41
C ASN A 266 -5.36 -22.64 -43.62
N GLN A 267 -6.42 -21.85 -43.77
CA GLN A 267 -6.34 -20.39 -43.91
C GLN A 267 -6.04 -19.69 -42.58
N ARG A 268 -6.58 -20.24 -41.48
CA ARG A 268 -6.32 -19.75 -40.12
C ARG A 268 -4.84 -19.85 -39.77
N THR A 269 -4.19 -20.95 -40.14
CA THR A 269 -2.74 -21.16 -39.91
C THR A 269 -1.91 -20.06 -40.56
N ASP A 270 -2.18 -19.74 -41.83
CA ASP A 270 -1.48 -18.67 -42.55
C ASP A 270 -1.71 -17.30 -41.90
N ARG A 271 -2.94 -17.05 -41.44
CA ARG A 271 -3.31 -15.78 -40.82
C ARG A 271 -2.66 -15.60 -39.44
N LEU A 272 -2.67 -16.63 -38.60
CA LEU A 272 -1.98 -16.62 -37.31
C LEU A 272 -0.47 -16.47 -37.49
N GLY A 273 0.12 -17.10 -38.50
CA GLY A 273 1.53 -16.91 -38.85
C GLY A 273 1.85 -15.45 -39.21
N ALA A 274 0.98 -14.79 -39.98
CA ALA A 274 1.13 -13.38 -40.30
C ALA A 274 1.00 -12.47 -39.07
N VAL A 275 0.10 -12.78 -38.13
CA VAL A 275 -0.03 -12.05 -36.85
C VAL A 275 1.23 -12.21 -36.01
N LEU A 276 1.74 -13.44 -35.87
CA LEU A 276 2.97 -13.71 -35.12
C LEU A 276 4.18 -12.97 -35.71
N GLY A 277 4.25 -12.86 -37.05
CA GLY A 277 5.30 -12.13 -37.75
C GLY A 277 5.32 -10.62 -37.50
N GLN A 278 4.24 -10.04 -36.94
CA GLN A 278 4.22 -8.62 -36.55
C GLN A 278 4.98 -8.36 -35.24
N GLY A 279 5.22 -9.39 -34.43
CA GLY A 279 5.98 -9.26 -33.18
C GLY A 279 5.31 -8.39 -32.12
N ARG A 280 3.97 -8.30 -32.13
CA ARG A 280 3.17 -7.52 -31.17
C ARG A 280 2.24 -8.42 -30.37
N ASP A 281 2.02 -8.08 -29.11
CA ASP A 281 1.00 -8.71 -28.25
C ASP A 281 -0.37 -8.04 -28.42
N GLY A 282 -1.44 -8.82 -28.25
CA GLY A 282 -2.78 -8.31 -28.00
C GLY A 282 -3.01 -7.98 -26.53
N GLU A 283 -4.12 -7.30 -26.23
CA GLU A 283 -4.56 -7.03 -24.86
C GLU A 283 -5.04 -8.31 -24.18
N PHE A 284 -5.71 -9.18 -24.95
CA PHE A 284 -6.31 -10.42 -24.46
C PHE A 284 -5.56 -11.66 -24.92
N TYR A 285 -5.05 -11.65 -26.16
CA TYR A 285 -4.25 -12.73 -26.71
C TYR A 285 -2.77 -12.34 -26.72
N THR A 286 -2.04 -12.85 -25.74
CA THR A 286 -0.58 -12.74 -25.76
C THR A 286 0.00 -13.59 -26.89
N ARG A 287 1.20 -13.26 -27.35
CA ARG A 287 1.94 -14.02 -28.37
C ARG A 287 2.08 -15.49 -28.02
N ASN A 288 2.21 -15.84 -26.72
CA ASN A 288 2.24 -17.22 -26.28
C ASN A 288 0.92 -17.94 -26.55
N ASN A 289 -0.22 -17.30 -26.28
CA ASN A 289 -1.54 -17.87 -26.61
C ASN A 289 -1.73 -18.04 -28.13
N ILE A 290 -1.20 -17.09 -28.91
CA ILE A 290 -1.26 -17.14 -30.38
C ILE A 290 -0.37 -18.27 -30.91
N ILE A 291 0.84 -18.47 -30.36
CA ILE A 291 1.75 -19.58 -30.70
C ILE A 291 1.09 -20.93 -30.43
N GLU A 292 0.45 -21.10 -29.27
CA GLU A 292 -0.25 -22.35 -28.94
C GLU A 292 -1.37 -22.66 -29.92
N SER A 293 -2.14 -21.64 -30.29
CA SER A 293 -3.24 -21.77 -31.26
C SER A 293 -2.69 -22.11 -32.65
N TYR A 294 -1.66 -21.40 -33.10
CA TYR A 294 -0.96 -21.65 -34.37
C TYR A 294 -0.42 -23.08 -34.45
N LEU A 295 0.34 -23.51 -33.44
CA LEU A 295 0.92 -24.87 -33.42
C LEU A 295 -0.18 -25.95 -33.36
N SER A 296 -1.26 -25.70 -32.64
CA SER A 296 -2.41 -26.62 -32.60
C SER A 296 -3.05 -26.79 -33.99
N ASP A 297 -3.18 -25.71 -34.74
CA ASP A 297 -3.76 -25.73 -36.09
C ASP A 297 -2.84 -26.40 -37.11
N VAL A 298 -1.54 -26.09 -37.05
CA VAL A 298 -0.52 -26.76 -37.86
C VAL A 298 -0.54 -28.26 -37.59
N GLU A 299 -0.57 -28.68 -36.33
CA GLU A 299 -0.60 -30.09 -35.95
C GLU A 299 -1.85 -30.80 -36.51
N ALA A 300 -3.02 -30.16 -36.39
CA ALA A 300 -4.27 -30.68 -36.92
C ALA A 300 -4.24 -30.80 -38.45
N PHE A 301 -3.68 -29.79 -39.13
CA PHE A 301 -3.54 -29.80 -40.59
C PHE A 301 -2.53 -30.86 -41.07
N ALA A 302 -1.36 -30.92 -40.43
CA ALA A 302 -0.30 -31.88 -40.76
C ALA A 302 -0.75 -33.34 -40.55
N ALA A 303 -1.64 -33.60 -39.59
CA ALA A 303 -2.24 -34.91 -39.38
C ALA A 303 -3.02 -35.43 -40.61
N THR A 304 -3.53 -34.53 -41.46
CA THR A 304 -4.25 -34.90 -42.71
C THR A 304 -3.33 -35.22 -43.88
N GLN A 305 -2.03 -34.90 -43.76
CA GLN A 305 -1.05 -35.06 -44.83
C GLN A 305 -0.32 -36.42 -44.79
N PRO A 306 0.25 -36.88 -45.92
CA PRO A 306 1.19 -38.00 -45.97
C PRO A 306 2.42 -37.76 -45.09
N LEU A 307 3.04 -38.84 -44.58
CA LEU A 307 4.16 -38.77 -43.62
C LEU A 307 5.30 -37.81 -44.01
N PRO A 308 5.81 -37.78 -45.27
CA PRO A 308 6.89 -36.87 -45.65
C PRO A 308 6.48 -35.39 -45.60
N GLU A 309 5.24 -35.09 -45.98
CA GLU A 309 4.71 -33.72 -45.97
C GLU A 309 4.39 -33.28 -44.55
N ARG A 310 3.81 -34.17 -43.74
CA ARG A 310 3.54 -33.95 -42.31
C ARG A 310 4.80 -33.53 -41.57
N LEU A 311 5.89 -34.28 -41.77
CA LEU A 311 7.16 -33.99 -41.12
C LEU A 311 7.65 -32.59 -41.49
N ARG A 312 7.66 -32.27 -42.80
CA ARG A 312 8.07 -30.95 -43.29
C ARG A 312 7.23 -29.83 -42.68
N THR A 313 5.90 -29.97 -42.69
CA THR A 313 4.99 -28.95 -42.14
C THR A 313 5.21 -28.73 -40.64
N LEU A 314 5.42 -29.79 -39.85
CA LEU A 314 5.70 -29.65 -38.42
C LEU A 314 7.08 -29.01 -38.16
N THR A 315 8.11 -29.41 -38.91
CA THR A 315 9.46 -28.84 -38.73
C THR A 315 9.54 -27.38 -39.17
N ASP A 316 8.85 -27.01 -40.26
CA ASP A 316 8.81 -25.64 -40.75
C ASP A 316 8.10 -24.71 -39.75
N ALA A 317 6.98 -25.17 -39.18
CA ALA A 317 6.25 -24.42 -38.15
C ALA A 317 7.05 -24.29 -36.85
N LEU A 318 7.75 -25.33 -36.43
CA LEU A 318 8.64 -25.28 -35.27
C LEU A 318 9.77 -24.26 -35.49
N ALA A 319 10.42 -24.30 -36.65
CA ALA A 319 11.48 -23.35 -37.01
C ALA A 319 10.96 -21.91 -37.09
N PHE A 320 9.75 -21.71 -37.64
CA PHE A 320 9.10 -20.39 -37.66
C PHE A 320 8.83 -19.88 -36.25
N VAL A 321 8.25 -20.70 -35.38
CA VAL A 321 8.01 -20.32 -33.98
C VAL A 321 9.33 -20.00 -33.31
N GLU A 322 10.36 -20.83 -33.44
CA GLU A 322 11.70 -20.62 -32.85
C GLU A 322 12.46 -19.40 -33.36
N SER A 323 12.10 -18.90 -34.54
CA SER A 323 12.66 -17.64 -35.06
C SER A 323 12.08 -16.39 -34.40
N GLN A 324 11.00 -16.51 -33.63
CA GLN A 324 10.38 -15.40 -32.91
C GLN A 324 11.20 -15.03 -31.65
N SER A 325 11.30 -13.74 -31.31
CA SER A 325 11.91 -13.34 -30.03
C SER A 325 11.02 -13.72 -28.84
N ASP A 326 11.63 -14.08 -27.71
CA ASP A 326 10.96 -14.23 -26.39
C ASP A 326 9.98 -15.41 -26.22
N ILE A 327 10.15 -16.48 -27.00
CA ILE A 327 9.26 -17.66 -26.94
C ILE A 327 9.47 -18.44 -25.64
N ASP A 328 8.35 -18.84 -25.01
CA ASP A 328 8.36 -19.92 -24.04
C ASP A 328 8.52 -21.27 -24.74
N LEU A 329 9.76 -21.76 -24.80
CA LEU A 329 10.11 -23.06 -25.40
C LEU A 329 9.27 -24.23 -24.84
N ALA A 330 8.69 -24.12 -23.64
CA ALA A 330 7.77 -25.12 -23.11
C ALA A 330 6.56 -25.36 -24.02
N ARG A 331 6.12 -24.35 -24.78
CA ARG A 331 4.98 -24.42 -25.69
C ARG A 331 5.27 -25.23 -26.96
N THR A 332 6.54 -25.44 -27.30
CA THR A 332 6.96 -26.24 -28.47
C THR A 332 7.03 -27.73 -28.20
N VAL A 333 6.96 -28.15 -26.92
CA VAL A 333 7.17 -29.55 -26.50
C VAL A 333 6.19 -30.50 -27.20
N ARG A 334 4.91 -30.13 -27.28
CA ARG A 334 3.89 -30.96 -27.93
C ARG A 334 4.21 -31.18 -29.41
N THR A 335 4.58 -30.12 -30.13
CA THR A 335 4.93 -30.19 -31.55
C THR A 335 6.20 -31.01 -31.77
N ARG A 336 7.21 -30.88 -30.91
CA ARG A 336 8.43 -31.70 -30.95
C ARG A 336 8.14 -33.19 -30.70
N LEU A 337 7.21 -33.51 -29.80
CA LEU A 337 6.74 -34.89 -29.62
C LEU A 337 6.03 -35.43 -30.88
N ARG A 338 5.23 -34.60 -31.57
CA ARG A 338 4.59 -34.97 -32.85
C ARG A 338 5.61 -35.21 -33.97
N ILE A 339 6.70 -34.44 -33.99
CA ILE A 339 7.83 -34.66 -34.92
C ILE A 339 8.49 -36.01 -34.63
N ALA A 340 8.80 -36.31 -33.38
CA ALA A 340 9.39 -37.59 -32.98
C ALA A 340 8.48 -38.78 -33.33
N GLU A 341 7.18 -38.67 -33.05
CA GLU A 341 6.17 -39.67 -33.45
C GLU A 341 6.15 -39.86 -34.98
N THR A 342 6.22 -38.77 -35.75
CA THR A 342 6.22 -38.84 -37.21
C THR A 342 7.49 -39.51 -37.76
N TYR A 343 8.66 -39.28 -37.15
CA TYR A 343 9.89 -40.01 -37.48
C TYR A 343 9.78 -41.50 -37.20
N ASP A 344 9.23 -41.89 -36.05
CA ASP A 344 9.03 -43.29 -35.69
C ASP A 344 8.08 -44.00 -36.68
N MET A 345 6.96 -43.35 -37.03
CA MET A 345 6.02 -43.84 -38.05
C MET A 345 6.66 -43.99 -39.44
N ALA A 346 7.67 -43.18 -39.77
CA ALA A 346 8.42 -43.26 -41.01
C ALA A 346 9.53 -44.33 -41.00
N GLY A 347 9.72 -45.04 -39.88
CA GLY A 347 10.79 -46.03 -39.70
C GLY A 347 12.16 -45.41 -39.36
N GLU A 348 12.21 -44.12 -39.03
CA GLU A 348 13.42 -43.37 -38.70
C GLU A 348 13.65 -43.28 -37.17
N GLY A 349 13.64 -44.43 -36.49
CA GLY A 349 13.68 -44.51 -35.03
C GLY A 349 14.89 -43.83 -34.37
N GLU A 350 16.04 -43.79 -35.04
CA GLU A 350 17.22 -43.06 -34.54
C GLU A 350 16.98 -41.54 -34.45
N ARG A 351 16.23 -40.97 -35.42
CA ARG A 351 15.88 -39.55 -35.41
C ARG A 351 14.78 -39.23 -34.40
N ALA A 352 13.80 -40.13 -34.26
CA ALA A 352 12.79 -40.03 -33.21
C ALA A 352 13.44 -39.99 -31.81
N LEU A 353 14.41 -40.87 -31.57
CA LEU A 353 15.16 -40.89 -30.32
C LEU A 353 15.99 -39.62 -30.11
N ALA A 354 16.64 -39.10 -31.16
CA ALA A 354 17.41 -37.87 -31.08
C ALA A 354 16.55 -36.66 -30.67
N GLU A 355 15.35 -36.52 -31.23
CA GLU A 355 14.40 -35.46 -30.85
C GLU A 355 13.93 -35.59 -29.39
N LEU A 356 13.65 -36.81 -28.92
CA LEU A 356 13.26 -37.05 -27.52
C LEU A 356 14.39 -36.76 -26.54
N LEU A 357 15.63 -37.08 -26.90
CA LEU A 357 16.81 -36.77 -26.08
C LEU A 357 17.05 -35.26 -26.02
N ALA A 358 16.87 -34.54 -27.12
CA ALA A 358 16.99 -33.07 -27.15
C ALA A 358 15.93 -32.40 -26.25
N LEU A 359 14.70 -32.92 -26.26
CA LEU A 359 13.65 -32.48 -25.33
C LEU A 359 14.00 -32.75 -23.86
N HIS A 360 14.61 -33.90 -23.58
CA HIS A 360 15.00 -34.27 -22.22
C HIS A 360 16.12 -33.38 -21.66
N SER A 361 17.19 -33.15 -22.45
CA SER A 361 18.31 -32.30 -22.04
C SER A 361 17.87 -30.85 -21.79
N TRP A 362 16.96 -30.32 -22.63
CA TRP A 362 16.42 -28.97 -22.44
C TRP A 362 15.71 -28.78 -21.09
N ARG A 363 14.99 -29.82 -20.63
CA ARG A 363 14.29 -29.78 -19.33
C ARG A 363 15.27 -29.71 -18.16
N GLU A 364 16.37 -30.46 -18.22
CA GLU A 364 17.38 -30.49 -17.15
C GLU A 364 18.09 -29.14 -16.98
N ASP A 365 18.46 -28.49 -18.09
CA ASP A 365 19.11 -27.17 -18.07
C ASP A 365 18.23 -26.10 -17.43
N LYS A 366 16.93 -26.04 -17.77
CA LYS A 366 16.00 -25.04 -17.20
C LYS A 366 15.72 -25.27 -15.71
N CYS A 367 15.61 -26.52 -15.25
CA CYS A 367 15.42 -26.83 -13.82
C CYS A 367 16.67 -26.55 -12.95
N SER A 368 17.85 -26.40 -13.55
CA SER A 368 19.10 -26.12 -12.84
C SER A 368 19.39 -24.63 -12.62
N THR A 369 18.56 -23.73 -13.17
CA THR A 369 18.67 -22.28 -12.97
C THR A 369 17.92 -21.86 -11.69
N PRO A 370 18.59 -21.35 -10.64
CA PRO A 370 17.91 -20.92 -9.42
C PRO A 370 17.15 -19.61 -9.68
N GLY A 371 15.82 -19.65 -9.73
CA GLY A 371 15.01 -18.43 -9.76
C GLY A 371 13.61 -18.49 -10.37
N ILE A 372 13.18 -19.61 -10.97
CA ILE A 372 11.81 -19.73 -11.51
C ILE A 372 11.06 -20.79 -10.71
N GLU A 373 10.33 -20.34 -9.69
CA GLU A 373 9.26 -21.13 -9.08
C GLU A 373 8.17 -21.35 -10.12
N LEU A 374 8.06 -22.58 -10.64
CA LEU A 374 6.87 -23.03 -11.35
C LEU A 374 5.76 -23.20 -10.31
N THR A 375 4.88 -22.20 -10.17
CA THR A 375 3.60 -22.37 -9.49
C THR A 375 2.75 -23.39 -10.25
N ASN A 376 2.26 -24.37 -9.52
CA ASN A 376 1.51 -25.56 -9.96
C ASN A 376 0.36 -25.32 -10.93
#